data_AF-A0A7S3SW97-F1
#
_entry.id   AF-A0A7S3SW97-F1
#
_cell.length_a   1.000
_cell.length_b   1.000
_cell.length_c   1.000
_cell.angle_alpha   90.00
_cell.angle_beta   90.00
_cell.angle_gamma   90.00
#
_symmetry.space_group_name_H-M   'P 1'
#
loop_
_entity.id
_entity.type
_entity.pdbx_description
1 polymer ?
#
loop_
_entity_poly.entity_id
_entity_poly.type
_entity_poly.pdbx_seq_one_letter_code
_entity_poly.pdbx_strand_id
1 'polypeptide(L)'
;LDAIKVKMLHHPQLSRDELLRSLDASIVGLGCEIKGDVTDTTNEADQGHPVTATFPSCVGLAIVRSVDPNTGTLFLVTPVPVATIRHVNVLMRGSLELSAALLQSTPHTASSPYLAVGQLRGAGSATKEMKSRNNIIRASTAR
;
A
#
# COMPACT_ATOMS: atom_id res chain seq x y z
N LEU A 1 -23.86 7.50 4.69
CA LEU A 1 -22.65 7.50 3.83
C LEU A 1 -22.70 6.20 3.05
N ASP A 2 -22.88 6.27 1.74
CA ASP A 2 -22.82 5.07 0.89
C ASP A 2 -21.45 4.39 1.06
N ALA A 3 -21.42 3.05 0.97
CA ALA A 3 -20.17 2.31 1.04
C ALA A 3 -19.28 2.66 -0.16
N ILE A 4 -18.06 3.14 0.12
CA ILE A 4 -17.03 3.38 -0.90
C ILE A 4 -16.54 2.03 -1.43
N LYS A 5 -16.48 1.87 -2.76
CA LYS A 5 -15.98 0.64 -3.40
C LYS A 5 -14.46 0.66 -3.47
N VAL A 6 -13.84 -0.52 -3.44
CA VAL A 6 -12.38 -0.65 -3.65
C VAL A 6 -12.15 -1.53 -4.88
N LYS A 7 -11.41 -1.02 -5.87
CA LYS A 7 -11.02 -1.72 -7.10
C LYS A 7 -9.52 -2.00 -7.08
N MET A 8 -9.16 -3.28 -7.09
CA MET A 8 -7.77 -3.72 -7.25
C MET A 8 -7.43 -3.70 -8.74
N LEU A 9 -6.36 -3.01 -9.14
CA LEU A 9 -6.03 -2.86 -10.57
C LEU A 9 -5.22 -4.05 -11.12
N HIS A 10 -4.34 -4.64 -10.32
CA HIS A 10 -3.38 -5.65 -10.77
C HIS A 10 -3.47 -6.99 -10.03
N HIS A 11 -4.38 -7.12 -9.07
CA HIS A 11 -4.48 -8.32 -8.22
C HIS A 11 -5.87 -8.95 -8.31
N PRO A 12 -5.95 -10.29 -8.12
CA PRO A 12 -7.22 -11.00 -8.03
C PRO A 12 -8.04 -10.53 -6.82
N GLN A 13 -9.33 -10.87 -6.81
CA GLN A 13 -10.23 -10.57 -5.70
C GLN A 13 -9.68 -11.14 -4.38
N LEU A 14 -9.56 -10.26 -3.39
CA LEU A 14 -9.10 -10.58 -2.05
C LEU A 14 -10.31 -10.78 -1.12
N SER A 15 -10.13 -11.57 -0.05
CA SER A 15 -11.07 -11.55 1.06
C SER A 15 -11.12 -10.15 1.70
N ARG A 16 -12.20 -9.83 2.42
CA ARG A 16 -12.36 -8.51 3.06
C ARG A 16 -11.17 -8.16 3.94
N ASP A 17 -10.68 -9.11 4.73
CA ASP A 17 -9.60 -8.85 5.68
C ASP A 17 -8.26 -8.64 4.99
N GLU A 18 -7.98 -9.39 3.92
CA GLU A 18 -6.78 -9.20 3.09
C GLU A 18 -6.84 -7.89 2.33
N LEU A 19 -8.01 -7.51 1.84
CA LEU A 19 -8.22 -6.22 1.18
C LEU A 19 -7.91 -5.07 2.14
N LEU A 20 -8.47 -5.10 3.35
CA LEU A 20 -8.23 -4.06 4.37
C LEU A 20 -6.75 -4.00 4.77
N ARG A 21 -6.09 -5.15 4.96
CA ARG A 21 -4.64 -5.20 5.20
C ARG A 21 -3.82 -4.66 4.03
N SER A 22 -4.22 -4.97 2.78
CA SER A 22 -3.50 -4.54 1.58
C SER A 22 -3.61 -3.03 1.29
N LEU A 23 -4.61 -2.39 1.90
CA LEU A 23 -4.82 -0.95 1.81
C LEU A 23 -3.98 -0.18 2.83
N ASP A 24 -3.62 -0.78 3.96
CA ASP A 24 -2.85 -0.08 4.98
C ASP A 24 -1.48 0.36 4.44
N ALA A 25 -1.11 1.61 4.74
CA ALA A 25 0.09 2.27 4.23
C ALA A 25 0.25 2.23 2.69
N SER A 26 -0.85 2.18 1.93
CA SER A 26 -0.82 2.15 0.46
C SER A 26 -1.20 3.50 -0.17
N ILE A 27 -0.76 3.70 -1.42
CA ILE A 27 -1.27 4.79 -2.26
C ILE A 27 -2.46 4.28 -3.07
N VAL A 28 -3.57 5.03 -3.02
CA VAL A 28 -4.79 4.75 -3.77
C VAL A 28 -5.17 5.92 -4.66
N GLY A 29 -5.78 5.62 -5.81
CA GLY A 29 -6.48 6.59 -6.64
C GLY A 29 -7.88 6.86 -6.10
N LEU A 30 -8.26 8.13 -6.08
CA LEU A 30 -9.60 8.58 -5.73
C LEU A 30 -10.42 8.68 -7.02
N GLY A 31 -11.45 7.85 -7.15
CA GLY A 31 -12.25 7.69 -8.35
C GLY A 31 -13.71 8.13 -8.18
N CYS A 32 -14.25 8.71 -9.25
CA CYS A 32 -15.67 8.96 -9.40
C CYS A 32 -16.23 8.06 -10.51
N GLU A 33 -17.08 7.11 -10.13
CA GLU A 33 -17.88 6.29 -11.04
C GLU A 33 -19.25 6.97 -11.23
N ILE A 34 -19.56 7.37 -12.45
CA ILE A 34 -20.87 7.94 -12.78
C ILE A 34 -21.87 6.78 -12.84
N LYS A 35 -22.99 6.85 -12.11
CA LYS A 35 -24.03 5.80 -12.04
C LYS A 35 -24.89 5.70 -13.32
N GLY A 36 -24.43 6.23 -14.46
CA GLY A 36 -25.17 6.22 -15.71
C GLY A 36 -24.27 6.62 -16.87
N ASP A 37 -24.36 5.86 -17.94
CA ASP A 37 -23.71 6.02 -19.24
C ASP A 37 -22.28 5.47 -19.39
N VAL A 38 -22.20 4.14 -19.49
CA VAL A 38 -21.49 3.56 -20.63
C VAL A 38 -22.56 2.85 -21.45
N THR A 39 -23.16 3.55 -22.42
CA THR A 39 -23.52 2.86 -23.64
C THR A 39 -22.24 2.34 -24.26
N ASP A 40 -22.15 1.03 -24.41
CA ASP A 40 -21.31 0.38 -25.40
C ASP A 40 -21.60 1.01 -26.76
N THR A 41 -20.86 2.04 -27.15
CA THR A 41 -20.66 2.35 -28.57
C THR A 41 -19.53 1.46 -29.06
N THR A 42 -19.86 0.19 -29.26
CA THR A 42 -19.20 -0.66 -30.24
C THR A 42 -19.42 -0.03 -31.61
N ASN A 43 -18.48 0.83 -32.02
CA ASN A 43 -18.18 0.93 -33.44
C ASN A 43 -16.97 0.04 -33.68
N GLU A 44 -17.26 -1.19 -34.11
CA GLU A 44 -16.26 -2.06 -34.69
C GLU A 44 -15.70 -1.41 -35.95
N ALA A 45 -14.38 -1.21 -35.97
CA ALA A 45 -13.50 -1.45 -37.12
C ALA A 45 -12.12 -0.84 -36.85
N ASP A 46 -11.25 -1.54 -36.10
CA ASP A 46 -9.86 -1.73 -36.54
C ASP A 46 -9.20 -2.86 -35.73
N GLN A 47 -8.38 -3.65 -36.40
CA GLN A 47 -7.79 -4.87 -35.89
C GLN A 47 -6.65 -4.57 -34.90
N GLY A 48 -6.77 -5.05 -33.67
CA GLY A 48 -5.61 -5.42 -32.85
C GLY A 48 -5.23 -4.54 -31.65
N HIS A 49 -6.09 -4.41 -30.64
CA HIS A 49 -5.63 -4.36 -29.23
C HIS A 49 -6.79 -4.64 -28.27
N PRO A 50 -6.72 -5.65 -27.38
CA PRO A 50 -7.81 -5.91 -26.45
C PRO A 50 -7.74 -4.96 -25.24
N VAL A 51 -8.91 -4.79 -24.61
CA VAL A 51 -9.16 -4.29 -23.26
C VAL A 51 -9.29 -2.77 -23.08
N THR A 52 -10.41 -2.21 -23.55
CA THR A 52 -10.96 -0.96 -22.98
C THR A 52 -11.55 -1.25 -21.60
N ALA A 53 -10.69 -1.50 -20.60
CA ALA A 53 -11.15 -1.57 -19.22
C ALA A 53 -11.63 -0.17 -18.83
N THR A 54 -12.94 0.03 -18.73
CA THR A 54 -13.49 1.28 -18.21
C THR A 54 -13.04 1.45 -16.76
N PHE A 55 -12.14 2.41 -16.55
CA PHE A 55 -11.73 2.84 -15.22
C PHE A 55 -12.53 4.07 -14.81
N PRO A 56 -12.91 4.19 -13.53
CA PRO A 56 -13.54 5.41 -13.05
C PRO A 56 -12.57 6.58 -13.19
N SER A 57 -13.12 7.79 -13.36
CA SER A 57 -12.30 8.99 -13.52
C SER A 57 -11.51 9.25 -12.24
N CYS A 58 -10.18 9.24 -12.35
CA CYS A 58 -9.28 9.49 -11.22
C CYS A 58 -9.15 10.99 -10.98
N VAL A 59 -9.70 11.48 -9.87
CA VAL A 59 -9.67 12.89 -9.49
C VAL A 59 -8.45 13.26 -8.62
N GLY A 60 -7.65 12.26 -8.24
CA GLY A 60 -6.41 12.47 -7.50
C GLY A 60 -5.94 11.22 -6.75
N LEU A 61 -4.92 11.41 -5.90
CA LEU A 61 -4.31 10.34 -5.11
C LEU A 61 -4.52 10.58 -3.61
N ALA A 62 -4.51 9.50 -2.84
CA ALA A 62 -4.50 9.53 -1.38
C ALA A 62 -3.56 8.47 -0.82
N ILE A 63 -2.98 8.76 0.33
CA ILE A 63 -2.26 7.79 1.16
C ILE A 63 -3.26 7.27 2.19
N VAL A 64 -3.41 5.96 2.26
CA VAL A 64 -4.13 5.32 3.36
C VAL A 64 -3.18 5.28 4.56
N ARG A 65 -3.41 6.17 5.52
CA ARG A 65 -2.60 6.27 6.74
C ARG A 65 -2.83 5.09 7.68
N SER A 66 -4.08 4.67 7.81
CA SER A 66 -4.45 3.55 8.68
C SER A 66 -5.82 3.02 8.30
N VAL A 67 -6.05 1.75 8.65
CA VAL A 67 -7.33 1.06 8.48
C VAL A 67 -7.79 0.55 9.84
N ASP A 68 -9.04 0.83 10.21
CA ASP A 68 -9.68 0.15 11.33
C ASP A 68 -10.52 -1.01 10.78
N PRO A 69 -10.04 -2.27 10.90
CA PRO A 69 -10.72 -3.43 10.33
C PRO A 69 -12.04 -3.75 11.03
N ASN A 70 -12.21 -3.37 12.30
CA ASN A 70 -13.43 -3.66 13.06
C ASN A 70 -14.59 -2.78 12.57
N THR A 71 -14.31 -1.51 12.31
CA THR A 71 -15.31 -0.55 11.81
C THR A 71 -15.35 -0.46 10.29
N GLY A 72 -14.32 -0.93 9.59
CA GLY A 72 -14.16 -0.75 8.15
C GLY A 72 -13.80 0.69 7.76
N THR A 73 -13.24 1.48 8.68
CA THR A 73 -12.92 2.90 8.46
C THR A 73 -11.52 3.06 7.88
N LEU A 74 -11.39 3.85 6.82
CA LEU A 74 -10.13 4.21 6.18
C LEU A 74 -9.74 5.65 6.53
N PHE A 75 -8.52 5.86 7.00
CA PHE A 75 -7.98 7.19 7.27
C PHE A 75 -7.10 7.62 6.10
N LEU A 76 -7.56 8.62 5.34
CA LEU A 76 -6.89 9.08 4.12
C LEU A 76 -6.17 10.41 4.34
N VAL A 77 -4.95 10.52 3.81
CA VAL A 77 -4.22 11.77 3.65
C VAL A 77 -4.18 12.09 2.17
N THR A 78 -4.74 13.24 1.78
CA THR A 78 -4.79 13.64 0.37
C THR A 78 -4.74 15.15 0.24
N PRO A 79 -4.08 15.69 -0.79
CA PRO A 79 -4.15 17.12 -1.13
C PRO A 79 -5.45 17.48 -1.88
N VAL A 80 -6.29 16.51 -2.24
CA VAL A 80 -7.53 16.75 -2.97
C VAL A 80 -8.51 17.55 -2.12
N PRO A 81 -9.14 18.62 -2.64
CA PRO A 81 -10.09 19.43 -1.87
C PRO A 81 -11.28 18.61 -1.35
N VAL A 82 -11.77 18.96 -0.15
CA VAL A 82 -12.93 18.31 0.48
C VAL A 82 -14.16 18.30 -0.44
N ALA A 83 -14.37 19.38 -1.20
CA ALA A 83 -15.46 19.48 -2.17
C ALA A 83 -15.40 18.35 -3.22
N THR A 84 -14.20 18.00 -3.70
CA THR A 84 -13.98 16.91 -4.65
C THR A 84 -14.09 15.55 -3.96
N ILE A 85 -13.51 15.38 -2.77
CA ILE A 85 -13.56 14.12 -2.00
C ILE A 85 -15.00 13.65 -1.75
N ARG A 86 -15.94 14.58 -1.52
CA ARG A 86 -17.36 14.26 -1.28
C ARG A 86 -18.02 13.51 -2.45
N HIS A 87 -17.46 13.58 -3.65
CA HIS A 87 -17.98 12.91 -4.84
C HIS A 87 -17.27 11.58 -5.14
N VAL A 88 -16.19 11.27 -4.42
CA VAL A 88 -15.42 10.04 -4.60
C VAL A 88 -16.24 8.85 -4.08
N ASN A 89 -16.40 7.83 -4.92
CA ASN A 89 -17.15 6.61 -4.61
C ASN A 89 -16.36 5.32 -4.89
N VAL A 90 -15.17 5.42 -5.48
CA VAL A 90 -14.27 4.29 -5.72
C VAL A 90 -12.85 4.65 -5.27
N LEU A 91 -12.20 3.73 -4.57
CA LEU A 91 -10.76 3.72 -4.34
C LEU A 91 -10.10 2.73 -5.28
N MET A 92 -9.09 3.15 -6.02
CA MET A 92 -8.35 2.31 -6.95
C MET A 92 -6.98 1.99 -6.37
N ARG A 93 -6.74 0.73 -6.00
CA ARG A 93 -5.45 0.30 -5.45
C ARG A 93 -4.61 -0.35 -6.55
N GLY A 94 -3.54 0.35 -6.91
CA GLY A 94 -2.52 -0.14 -7.84
C GLY A 94 -1.41 -0.93 -7.13
N SER A 95 -0.30 -1.11 -7.83
CA SER A 95 0.95 -1.67 -7.28
C SER A 95 1.95 -0.57 -6.88
N LEU A 96 1.46 0.62 -6.53
CA LEU A 96 2.31 1.74 -6.19
C LEU A 96 2.71 1.65 -4.71
N GLU A 97 3.97 1.33 -4.47
CA GLU A 97 4.55 1.37 -3.14
C GLU A 97 4.93 2.80 -2.76
N LEU A 98 4.85 3.12 -1.46
CA LEU A 98 5.39 4.37 -0.94
C LEU A 98 6.92 4.33 -1.14
N SER A 99 7.46 5.32 -1.86
CA SER A 99 8.90 5.46 -2.03
C SER A 99 9.60 5.49 -0.67
N ALA A 100 10.70 4.75 -0.53
CA ALA A 100 11.50 4.73 0.69
C ALA A 100 11.93 6.14 1.14
N ALA A 101 12.06 7.09 0.20
CA ALA A 101 12.35 8.49 0.50
C ALA A 101 11.26 9.15 1.37
N LEU A 102 9.98 8.78 1.22
CA LEU A 102 8.89 9.27 2.06
C LEU A 102 8.93 8.69 3.48
N LEU A 103 9.65 7.59 3.66
CA LEU A 103 9.80 6.90 4.94
C LEU A 103 11.06 7.35 5.69
N GLN A 104 11.99 8.04 5.03
CA GLN A 104 13.23 8.54 5.64
C GLN A 104 12.96 9.76 6.53
N SER A 105 13.67 9.84 7.66
CA SER A 105 13.63 11.02 8.52
C SER A 105 14.30 12.21 7.82
N THR A 106 13.53 13.27 7.59
CA THR A 106 14.05 14.59 7.21
C THR A 106 14.26 15.47 8.45
N PRO A 107 14.96 16.62 8.35
CA PRO A 107 15.08 17.57 9.47
C PRO A 107 13.73 18.07 10.01
N HIS A 108 12.66 17.94 9.23
CA HIS A 108 11.32 18.41 9.56
C HIS A 108 10.35 17.28 9.94
N THR A 109 10.78 16.01 9.92
CA THR A 109 9.91 14.86 10.14
C THR A 109 10.54 13.86 11.11
N ALA A 110 9.78 13.42 12.10
CA ALA A 110 10.20 12.35 13.00
C ALA A 110 10.44 11.02 12.26
N SER A 111 11.05 10.04 12.93
CA SER A 111 11.23 8.69 12.39
C SER A 111 9.91 8.10 11.93
N SER A 112 9.85 7.56 10.71
CA SER A 112 8.66 6.90 10.19
C SER A 112 8.33 5.65 11.00
N PRO A 113 7.05 5.41 11.38
CA PRO A 113 6.64 4.19 12.06
C PRO A 113 6.73 2.95 11.17
N TYR A 114 6.84 3.13 9.85
CA TYR A 114 6.97 2.05 8.87
C TYR A 114 8.42 1.78 8.47
N LEU A 115 9.37 2.57 8.97
CA LEU A 115 10.80 2.40 8.72
C LEU A 115 11.47 1.85 9.97
N ALA A 116 11.67 0.54 10.03
CA ALA A 116 12.59 -0.04 11.00
C ALA A 116 14.02 0.27 10.54
N VAL A 117 14.61 1.34 11.06
CA VAL A 117 16.05 1.56 10.91
C VAL A 117 16.75 0.51 11.75
N GLY A 118 17.16 -0.59 11.13
CA GLY A 118 18.12 -1.50 11.74
C GLY A 118 19.31 -0.65 12.19
N GLN A 119 19.68 -0.72 13.47
CA GLN A 119 20.82 0.03 14.03
C GLN A 119 22.11 -0.44 13.36
N LEU A 120 22.37 0.02 12.14
CA LEU A 120 23.59 -0.32 11.42
C LEU A 120 24.69 0.64 11.86
N ARG A 121 25.39 0.18 12.91
CA ARG A 121 26.77 0.50 13.25
C ARG A 121 27.06 1.97 13.60
N GLY A 122 26.56 2.38 14.77
CA GLY A 122 27.34 3.29 15.61
C GLY A 122 28.65 2.60 16.02
N ALA A 123 29.76 3.35 16.04
CA ALA A 123 31.04 2.87 16.57
C ALA A 123 30.83 2.37 18.02
N GLY A 124 30.81 1.05 18.20
CA GLY A 124 30.36 0.39 19.44
C GLY A 124 29.39 -0.77 19.21
N SER A 125 28.84 -0.94 18.01
CA SER A 125 28.06 -2.14 17.66
C SER A 125 28.93 -3.39 17.84
N ALA A 126 28.48 -4.31 18.70
CA ALA A 126 29.13 -5.55 19.13
C ALA A 126 29.27 -6.62 18.02
N THR A 127 29.56 -6.17 16.80
CA THR A 127 29.99 -6.99 15.65
C THR A 127 31.51 -7.07 15.56
N LYS A 128 32.25 -6.62 16.59
CA LYS A 128 33.63 -7.05 16.78
C LYS A 128 33.62 -8.53 17.15
N GLU A 129 34.02 -9.35 16.19
CA GLU A 129 34.48 -10.74 16.34
C GLU A 129 33.80 -11.54 17.46
N MET A 130 32.79 -12.31 17.09
CA MET A 130 32.30 -13.38 17.92
C MET A 130 33.41 -14.44 18.04
N LYS A 131 34.32 -14.27 19.01
CA LYS A 131 35.37 -15.24 19.31
C LYS A 131 34.70 -16.57 19.66
N SER A 132 35.07 -17.62 18.93
CA SER A 132 34.61 -18.98 19.19
C SER A 132 34.84 -19.32 20.66
N ARG A 133 33.76 -19.69 21.36
CA ARG A 133 33.84 -20.19 22.73
C ARG A 133 34.24 -21.67 22.67
N ASN A 134 35.54 -21.94 22.57
CA ASN A 134 36.09 -23.31 22.54
C ASN A 134 36.05 -24.04 23.90
N ASN A 135 35.38 -23.51 24.92
CA ASN A 135 35.30 -24.13 26.26
C ASN A 135 34.07 -25.05 26.44
N ILE A 136 33.52 -25.61 25.36
CA ILE A 136 32.50 -26.66 25.46
C ILE A 136 33.22 -27.99 25.27
N ILE A 137 33.41 -28.71 26.37
CA ILE A 137 33.91 -30.08 26.35
C ILE A 137 32.88 -30.93 25.61
N ARG A 138 33.21 -31.38 24.39
CA ARG A 138 32.43 -32.38 23.69
C ARG A 138 32.76 -33.71 24.35
N ALA A 139 31.79 -34.32 25.03
CA ALA A 139 31.93 -35.69 25.51
C ALA A 139 32.23 -36.58 24.30
N SER A 140 33.44 -37.11 24.22
CA SER A 140 33.78 -38.13 23.24
C SER A 140 33.14 -39.43 23.71
N THR A 141 32.10 -39.88 23.02
CA THR A 141 31.58 -41.24 23.14
C THR A 141 32.70 -42.19 22.69
N ALA A 142 33.36 -42.83 23.65
CA ALA A 142 34.31 -43.89 23.41
C ALA A 142 33.58 -45.09 22.78
N ARG A 143 34.21 -45.69 21.76
CA ARG A 143 33.83 -46.97 21.17
C ARG A 143 35.00 -47.92 21.31
#